data_AF-A0AA36FZQ9-F1
#
_entry.id   AF-A0AA36FZQ9-F1
#
_cell.length_a   1.000
_cell.length_b   1.000
_cell.length_c   1.000
_cell.angle_alpha   90.00
_cell.angle_beta   90.00
_cell.angle_gamma   90.00
#
_symmetry.space_group_name_H-M   'P 1'
#
loop_
_entity.id
_entity.type
_entity.pdbx_description
1 polymer ?
#
loop_
_entity_poly.entity_id
_entity_poly.type
_entity_poly.pdbx_seq_one_letter_code
_entity_poly.pdbx_strand_id
1 'polypeptide(L)'
;MELFIPFIYFGIVIVFVGVGCFGNLNVIWATLRKKELRGKHGTLLFIVVCLHTACLFFEFLTMGFNLLFVETGFKQLECAQITAVYFFALTVQNVMALVIVLDLLIAISLPIKHRIWSIRIYIPLVCLPAVIIGCIFTSFAAIEGDPESIVLACTPLVSLEATVEKCWLWWNLAVNLAILVLYGVITIIITMKAKEIAKKAVTQNACVMRKKTDEQKVLASLSLLISVFEFSWCSYIICHIILSHTGLSKTPEAPLVQMFLSIFSLVCFSQSYYVCRIRSVEYRKAFKDQIKILLCQKKKAKAKCKQEKAEKAEKETVPTTSGSNFRARAASVGVVAAVKQIASFPRVEST
;
A
#
# COMPACT_ATOMS: atom_id res chain seq x y z
N MET A 1 -15.17 -20.95 -29.35
CA MET A 1 -14.02 -20.09 -28.98
C MET A 1 -14.48 -18.89 -28.15
N GLU A 2 -15.66 -18.33 -28.45
CA GLU A 2 -16.23 -17.16 -27.76
C GLU A 2 -16.49 -17.36 -26.26
N LEU A 3 -16.87 -18.56 -25.80
CA LEU A 3 -17.06 -18.82 -24.36
C LEU A 3 -15.73 -18.90 -23.58
N PHE A 4 -14.62 -19.26 -24.23
CA PHE A 4 -13.35 -19.54 -23.55
C PHE A 4 -12.64 -18.26 -23.06
N ILE A 5 -12.77 -17.16 -23.81
CA ILE A 5 -12.07 -15.91 -23.50
C ILE A 5 -12.59 -15.27 -22.20
N PRO A 6 -13.92 -15.18 -21.95
CA PRO A 6 -14.44 -14.77 -20.65
C PRO A 6 -13.93 -15.63 -19.49
N PHE A 7 -13.84 -16.96 -19.65
CA PHE A 7 -13.30 -17.84 -18.59
C PHE A 7 -11.84 -17.55 -18.25
N ILE A 8 -11.01 -17.23 -19.25
CA ILE A 8 -9.62 -16.80 -19.01
C ILE A 8 -9.61 -15.53 -18.16
N TYR A 9 -10.40 -14.52 -18.57
CA TYR A 9 -10.51 -13.27 -17.82
C TYR A 9 -10.94 -13.51 -16.37
N PHE A 10 -11.97 -14.33 -16.14
CA PHE A 10 -12.44 -14.67 -14.79
C PHE A 10 -11.37 -15.39 -13.96
N GLY A 11 -10.63 -16.32 -14.56
CA GLY A 11 -9.49 -16.96 -13.91
C GLY A 11 -8.44 -15.94 -13.46
N ILE A 12 -8.12 -14.96 -14.31
CA ILE A 12 -7.19 -13.87 -14.01
C ILE A 12 -7.72 -13.00 -12.87
N VAL A 13 -8.99 -12.58 -12.93
CA VAL A 13 -9.64 -11.77 -11.87
C VAL A 13 -9.56 -12.49 -10.53
N ILE A 14 -9.91 -13.79 -10.47
CA ILE A 14 -9.87 -14.57 -9.22
C ILE A 14 -8.44 -14.60 -8.64
N VAL A 15 -7.42 -14.79 -9.47
CA VAL A 15 -6.01 -14.79 -9.03
C VAL A 15 -5.64 -13.43 -8.44
N PHE A 16 -5.92 -12.33 -9.14
CA PHE A 16 -5.59 -10.99 -8.66
C PHE A 16 -6.41 -10.58 -7.43
N VAL A 17 -7.69 -10.91 -7.36
CA VAL A 17 -8.52 -10.68 -6.18
C VAL A 17 -7.94 -11.45 -4.99
N GLY A 18 -7.59 -12.73 -5.16
CA GLY A 18 -6.98 -13.53 -4.10
C GLY A 18 -5.66 -12.95 -3.61
N VAL A 19 -4.75 -12.66 -4.54
CA VAL A 19 -3.42 -12.09 -4.26
C VAL A 19 -3.51 -10.70 -3.63
N GLY A 20 -4.34 -9.82 -4.21
CA GLY A 20 -4.52 -8.45 -3.78
C GLY A 20 -5.22 -8.34 -2.43
N CYS A 21 -6.30 -9.08 -2.20
CA CYS A 21 -6.96 -9.14 -0.90
C CYS A 21 -6.03 -9.69 0.18
N PHE A 22 -5.29 -10.77 -0.10
CA PHE A 22 -4.27 -11.27 0.83
C PHE A 22 -3.26 -10.18 1.18
N GLY A 23 -2.71 -9.51 0.17
CA GLY A 23 -1.73 -8.44 0.37
C GLY A 23 -2.29 -7.28 1.20
N ASN A 24 -3.40 -6.70 0.76
CA ASN A 24 -3.98 -5.52 1.38
C ASN A 24 -4.44 -5.79 2.82
N LEU A 25 -5.04 -6.95 3.10
CA LEU A 25 -5.42 -7.35 4.46
C LEU A 25 -4.20 -7.50 5.38
N ASN A 26 -3.06 -7.99 4.88
CA ASN A 26 -1.82 -8.05 5.66
C ASN A 26 -1.28 -6.65 5.99
N VAL A 27 -1.35 -5.70 5.05
CA VAL A 27 -0.98 -4.29 5.29
C VAL A 27 -1.91 -3.66 6.33
N ILE A 28 -3.23 -3.79 6.16
CA ILE A 28 -4.26 -3.33 7.08
C ILE A 28 -3.98 -3.88 8.49
N TRP A 29 -3.80 -5.19 8.62
CA TRP A 29 -3.52 -5.82 9.90
C TRP A 29 -2.20 -5.34 10.51
N ALA A 30 -1.16 -5.15 9.71
CA ALA A 30 0.14 -4.66 10.20
C ALA A 30 -0.01 -3.26 10.81
N THR A 31 -0.66 -2.34 10.09
CA THR A 31 -0.88 -0.96 10.52
C THR A 31 -1.80 -0.87 11.74
N LEU A 32 -2.88 -1.66 11.76
CA LEU A 32 -3.77 -1.77 12.90
C LEU A 32 -3.10 -2.40 14.12
N ARG A 33 -2.03 -3.18 13.98
CA ARG A 33 -1.38 -3.82 15.13
C ARG A 33 -0.19 -3.04 15.67
N LYS A 34 0.57 -2.36 14.82
CA LYS A 34 1.83 -1.70 15.19
C LYS A 34 1.63 -0.19 15.24
N LYS A 35 1.68 0.39 16.46
CA LYS A 35 1.61 1.85 16.65
C LYS A 35 2.70 2.60 15.89
N GLU A 36 3.88 1.99 15.74
CA GLU A 36 5.01 2.50 14.94
C GLU A 36 4.65 2.76 13.47
N LEU A 37 3.68 2.02 12.92
CA LEU A 37 3.23 2.18 11.54
C LEU A 37 2.13 3.23 11.37
N ARG A 38 1.53 3.73 12.46
CA ARG A 38 0.38 4.66 12.41
C ARG A 38 0.80 6.14 12.35
N GLY A 39 1.87 6.43 11.63
CA GLY A 39 2.26 7.79 11.26
C GLY A 39 1.35 8.36 10.17
N LYS A 40 1.66 9.58 9.70
CA LYS A 40 0.90 10.22 8.60
C LYS A 40 0.90 9.37 7.34
N HIS A 41 2.09 9.06 6.83
CA HIS A 41 2.28 8.23 5.65
C HIS A 41 1.64 6.83 5.81
N GLY A 42 1.83 6.17 6.95
CA GLY A 42 1.25 4.86 7.19
C GLY A 42 -0.28 4.87 7.31
N THR A 43 -0.87 5.97 7.78
CA THR A 43 -2.33 6.16 7.79
C THR A 43 -2.88 6.44 6.40
N LEU A 44 -2.19 7.25 5.59
CA LEU A 44 -2.57 7.47 4.18
C LEU A 44 -2.50 6.15 3.40
N LEU A 45 -1.43 5.38 3.58
CA LEU A 45 -1.29 4.05 2.98
C LEU A 45 -2.40 3.10 3.44
N PHE A 46 -2.77 3.13 4.72
CA PHE A 46 -3.90 2.35 5.25
C PHE A 46 -5.21 2.68 4.52
N ILE A 47 -5.50 3.97 4.31
CA ILE A 47 -6.70 4.41 3.58
C ILE A 47 -6.67 3.88 2.14
N VAL A 48 -5.53 4.02 1.44
CA VAL A 48 -5.40 3.54 0.06
C VAL A 48 -5.58 2.02 -0.03
N VAL A 49 -4.99 1.22 0.86
CA VAL A 49 -5.18 -0.24 0.80
C VAL A 49 -6.61 -0.67 1.16
N CYS A 50 -7.34 0.11 1.98
CA CYS A 50 -8.77 -0.11 2.18
C CYS A 50 -9.55 0.17 0.90
N LEU A 51 -9.25 1.25 0.18
CA LEU A 51 -9.85 1.56 -1.12
C LEU A 51 -9.50 0.48 -2.17
N HIS A 52 -8.25 0.03 -2.26
CA HIS A 52 -7.87 -1.08 -3.14
C HIS A 52 -8.63 -2.37 -2.80
N THR A 53 -8.83 -2.66 -1.51
CA THR A 53 -9.62 -3.83 -1.08
C THR A 53 -11.08 -3.68 -1.50
N ALA A 54 -11.66 -2.49 -1.37
CA ALA A 54 -13.01 -2.21 -1.86
C ALA A 54 -13.09 -2.39 -3.38
N CYS A 55 -12.16 -1.83 -4.15
CA CYS A 55 -12.10 -2.02 -5.60
C CYS A 55 -12.01 -3.50 -6.01
N LEU A 56 -11.15 -4.28 -5.38
CA LEU A 56 -11.04 -5.72 -5.65
C LEU A 56 -12.32 -6.49 -5.30
N PHE A 57 -12.98 -6.12 -4.21
CA PHE A 57 -14.25 -6.71 -3.83
C PHE A 57 -15.35 -6.41 -4.86
N PHE A 58 -15.46 -5.15 -5.29
CA PHE A 58 -16.45 -4.78 -6.30
C PHE A 58 -16.14 -5.37 -7.67
N GLU A 59 -14.87 -5.48 -8.06
CA GLU A 59 -14.47 -6.19 -9.29
C GLU A 59 -14.91 -7.65 -9.26
N PHE A 60 -14.77 -8.33 -8.11
CA PHE A 60 -15.27 -9.68 -7.94
C PHE A 60 -16.80 -9.77 -8.02
N LEU A 61 -17.51 -8.79 -7.46
CA LEU A 61 -18.98 -8.74 -7.55
C LEU A 61 -19.45 -8.49 -8.98
N THR A 62 -18.88 -7.51 -9.69
CA THR A 62 -19.23 -7.21 -11.09
C THR A 62 -18.89 -8.38 -12.01
N MET A 63 -17.78 -9.09 -11.76
CA MET A 63 -17.46 -10.34 -12.42
C MET A 63 -18.59 -11.38 -12.26
N GLY A 64 -19.09 -11.57 -11.04
CA GLY A 64 -20.21 -12.47 -10.77
C GLY A 64 -21.49 -12.06 -11.51
N PHE A 65 -21.82 -10.77 -11.52
CA PHE A 65 -22.96 -10.27 -12.28
C PHE A 65 -22.78 -10.49 -13.79
N ASN A 66 -21.62 -10.19 -14.36
CA ASN A 66 -21.34 -10.40 -15.77
C ASN A 66 -21.46 -11.88 -16.18
N LEU A 67 -21.16 -12.82 -15.28
CA LEU A 67 -21.41 -14.25 -15.49
C LEU A 67 -22.89 -14.61 -15.51
N LEU A 68 -23.68 -14.01 -14.62
CA LEU A 68 -25.10 -14.32 -14.46
C LEU A 68 -25.97 -13.73 -15.58
N PHE A 69 -25.58 -12.58 -16.14
CA PHE A 69 -26.37 -11.82 -17.10
C PHE A 69 -25.69 -11.68 -18.48
N VAL A 70 -24.78 -12.60 -18.81
CA VAL A 70 -24.00 -12.57 -20.06
C VAL A 70 -24.89 -12.55 -21.32
N GLU A 71 -26.06 -13.20 -21.28
CA GLU A 71 -26.98 -13.29 -22.42
C GLU A 71 -27.97 -12.12 -22.50
N THR A 72 -28.32 -11.52 -21.37
CA THR A 72 -29.35 -10.47 -21.28
C THR A 72 -28.77 -9.06 -21.32
N GLY A 73 -27.51 -8.89 -20.90
CA GLY A 73 -26.93 -7.58 -20.62
C GLY A 73 -27.58 -6.88 -19.43
N PHE A 74 -27.23 -5.60 -19.26
CA PHE A 74 -27.73 -4.72 -18.21
C PHE A 74 -28.23 -3.41 -18.81
N LYS A 75 -29.25 -2.79 -18.21
CA LYS A 75 -29.50 -1.37 -18.49
C LYS A 75 -28.35 -0.54 -17.97
N GLN A 76 -27.93 0.47 -18.72
CA GLN A 76 -26.75 1.28 -18.37
C GLN A 76 -26.92 1.94 -17.01
N LEU A 77 -28.07 2.58 -16.73
CA LEU A 77 -28.35 3.19 -15.44
C LEU A 77 -28.32 2.19 -14.26
N GLU A 78 -28.89 0.99 -14.44
CA GLU A 78 -28.88 -0.06 -13.42
C GLU A 78 -27.44 -0.52 -13.15
N CYS A 79 -26.65 -0.71 -14.20
CA CYS A 79 -25.23 -1.03 -14.06
C CYS A 79 -24.45 0.10 -13.37
N ALA A 80 -24.69 1.36 -13.72
CA ALA A 80 -24.06 2.52 -13.08
C ALA A 80 -24.35 2.59 -11.58
N GLN A 81 -25.57 2.22 -11.16
CA GLN A 81 -25.94 2.13 -9.75
C GLN A 81 -25.21 0.98 -9.04
N ILE A 82 -25.09 -0.19 -9.67
CA ILE A 82 -24.34 -1.33 -9.15
C ILE A 82 -22.86 -0.98 -8.97
N THR A 83 -22.28 -0.24 -9.93
CA THR A 83 -20.86 0.12 -9.94
C THR A 83 -20.58 1.45 -9.23
N ALA A 84 -21.57 2.19 -8.74
CA ALA A 84 -21.40 3.54 -8.19
C ALA A 84 -20.36 3.59 -7.05
N VAL A 85 -20.44 2.66 -6.09
CA VAL A 85 -19.48 2.60 -4.97
C VAL A 85 -18.08 2.23 -5.46
N TYR A 86 -18.00 1.37 -6.49
CA TYR A 86 -16.73 1.02 -7.10
C TYR A 86 -16.11 2.23 -7.81
N PHE A 87 -16.89 2.94 -8.62
CA PHE A 87 -16.46 4.14 -9.32
C PHE A 87 -16.03 5.26 -8.39
N PHE A 88 -16.75 5.43 -7.27
CA PHE A 88 -16.35 6.33 -6.19
C PHE A 88 -14.98 5.92 -5.61
N ALA A 89 -14.81 4.65 -5.23
CA ALA A 89 -13.57 4.15 -4.65
C ALA A 89 -12.37 4.28 -5.61
N LEU A 90 -12.58 3.98 -6.90
CA LEU A 90 -11.60 4.18 -7.98
C LEU A 90 -11.14 5.63 -8.05
N THR A 91 -12.09 6.56 -8.08
CA THR A 91 -11.80 7.99 -8.21
C THR A 91 -11.07 8.52 -6.97
N VAL A 92 -11.54 8.17 -5.77
CA VAL A 92 -10.89 8.57 -4.52
C VAL A 92 -9.46 8.01 -4.45
N GLN A 93 -9.26 6.75 -4.82
CA GLN A 93 -7.94 6.11 -4.76
C GLN A 93 -6.93 6.78 -5.69
N ASN A 94 -7.31 7.14 -6.91
CA ASN A 94 -6.43 7.85 -7.83
C ASN A 94 -6.01 9.23 -7.27
N VAL A 95 -6.95 10.02 -6.74
CA VAL A 95 -6.60 11.31 -6.13
C VAL A 95 -5.76 11.12 -4.86
N MET A 96 -6.02 10.09 -4.07
CA MET A 96 -5.21 9.74 -2.89
C MET A 96 -3.76 9.38 -3.26
N ALA A 97 -3.53 8.78 -4.43
CA ALA A 97 -2.17 8.54 -4.91
C ALA A 97 -1.41 9.86 -5.10
N LEU A 98 -2.04 10.86 -5.75
CA LEU A 98 -1.48 12.21 -5.88
C LEU A 98 -1.21 12.86 -4.52
N VAL A 99 -2.15 12.75 -3.57
CA VAL A 99 -1.98 13.26 -2.20
C VAL A 99 -0.76 12.64 -1.52
N ILE A 100 -0.54 11.32 -1.68
CA ILE A 100 0.62 10.63 -1.10
C ILE A 100 1.93 11.14 -1.71
N VAL A 101 1.97 11.37 -3.02
CA VAL A 101 3.19 11.89 -3.68
C VAL A 101 3.48 13.31 -3.23
N LEU A 102 2.46 14.14 -3.10
CA LEU A 102 2.59 15.50 -2.56
C LEU A 102 3.05 15.49 -1.09
N ASP A 103 2.49 14.62 -0.25
CA ASP A 103 2.92 14.40 1.14
C ASP A 103 4.42 14.02 1.19
N LEU A 104 4.85 13.11 0.32
CA LEU A 104 6.24 12.70 0.20
C LEU A 104 7.15 13.85 -0.25
N LEU A 105 6.74 14.62 -1.27
CA LEU A 105 7.50 15.78 -1.74
C LEU A 105 7.66 16.84 -0.64
N ILE A 106 6.58 17.12 0.10
CA ILE A 106 6.60 18.07 1.22
C ILE A 106 7.50 17.55 2.35
N ALA A 107 7.42 16.27 2.70
CA ALA A 107 8.26 15.65 3.72
C ALA A 107 9.76 15.73 3.38
N ILE A 108 10.12 15.57 2.10
CA ILE A 108 11.51 15.64 1.63
C ILE A 108 12.01 17.08 1.50
N SER A 109 11.14 18.00 1.08
CA SER A 109 11.50 19.40 0.81
C SER A 109 11.51 20.24 2.09
N LEU A 110 10.53 20.04 2.99
CA LEU A 110 10.27 20.85 4.18
C LEU A 110 10.10 19.99 5.44
N PRO A 111 11.16 19.31 5.91
CA PRO A 111 11.05 18.29 6.98
C PRO A 111 10.57 18.84 8.33
N ILE A 112 10.82 20.12 8.62
CA ILE A 112 10.51 20.73 9.93
C ILE A 112 9.03 21.11 10.03
N LYS A 113 8.46 21.76 9.00
CA LYS A 113 7.06 22.23 9.01
C LYS A 113 6.06 21.08 8.93
N HIS A 114 6.40 20.01 8.19
CA HIS A 114 5.56 18.83 8.06
C HIS A 114 5.35 18.09 9.40
N ARG A 115 6.33 18.13 10.31
CA ARG A 115 6.27 17.41 11.59
C ARG A 115 5.31 18.01 12.61
N ILE A 116 4.98 19.30 12.50
CA ILE A 116 4.23 20.06 13.53
C ILE A 116 2.73 19.72 13.51
N TRP A 117 2.18 19.39 12.34
CA TRP A 117 0.74 19.18 12.21
C TRP A 117 0.31 17.85 12.84
N SER A 118 -0.68 17.90 13.72
CA SER A 118 -1.24 16.70 14.35
C SER A 118 -1.90 15.80 13.30
N ILE A 119 -1.74 14.49 13.46
CA ILE A 119 -2.27 13.50 12.52
C ILE A 119 -3.80 13.57 12.39
N ARG A 120 -4.50 13.91 13.49
CA ARG A 120 -5.96 13.94 13.54
C ARG A 120 -6.58 15.04 12.68
N ILE A 121 -5.87 16.15 12.51
CA ILE A 121 -6.33 17.27 11.67
C ILE A 121 -5.78 17.10 10.26
N TYR A 122 -4.52 16.69 10.15
CA TYR A 122 -3.83 16.56 8.88
C TYR A 122 -4.51 15.55 7.95
N ILE A 123 -4.79 14.34 8.42
CA ILE A 123 -5.34 13.26 7.58
C ILE A 123 -6.69 13.62 6.97
N PRO A 124 -7.73 14.04 7.72
CA PRO A 124 -9.01 14.38 7.09
C PRO A 124 -8.87 15.55 6.12
N LEU A 125 -8.04 16.55 6.42
CA LEU A 125 -7.83 17.68 5.52
C LEU A 125 -7.24 17.27 4.17
N VAL A 126 -6.24 16.39 4.16
CA VAL A 126 -5.62 15.95 2.90
C VAL A 126 -6.45 14.90 2.15
N CYS A 127 -7.33 14.17 2.83
CA CYS A 127 -8.26 13.23 2.19
C CYS A 127 -9.50 13.92 1.61
N LEU A 128 -9.87 15.09 2.14
CA LEU A 128 -11.07 15.83 1.75
C LEU A 128 -11.15 16.11 0.24
N PRO A 129 -10.09 16.57 -0.46
CA PRO A 129 -10.14 16.77 -1.91
C PRO A 129 -10.46 15.49 -2.67
N ALA A 130 -9.90 14.34 -2.26
CA ALA A 130 -10.15 13.06 -2.92
C ALA A 130 -11.62 12.64 -2.79
N VAL A 131 -12.20 12.79 -1.60
CA VAL A 131 -13.62 12.50 -1.35
C VAL A 131 -14.52 13.44 -2.15
N ILE A 132 -14.24 14.74 -2.17
CA ILE A 132 -15.02 15.73 -2.94
C ILE A 132 -15.03 15.37 -4.42
N ILE A 133 -13.86 15.09 -5.01
CA ILE A 133 -13.74 14.73 -6.43
C ILE A 133 -14.45 13.40 -6.72
N GLY A 134 -14.33 12.42 -5.82
CA GLY A 134 -15.07 11.15 -5.91
C GLY A 134 -16.58 11.37 -5.93
N CYS A 135 -17.10 12.22 -5.04
CA CYS A 135 -18.52 12.58 -5.01
C CYS A 135 -18.95 13.29 -6.30
N ILE A 136 -18.18 14.27 -6.79
CA ILE A 136 -18.49 15.01 -8.01
C ILE A 136 -18.66 14.06 -9.20
N PHE A 137 -17.67 13.19 -9.47
CA PHE A 137 -17.75 12.28 -10.61
C PHE A 137 -18.86 11.23 -10.45
N THR A 138 -19.07 10.70 -9.24
CA THR A 138 -20.12 9.70 -9.00
C THR A 138 -21.51 10.33 -9.16
N SER A 139 -21.71 11.55 -8.67
CA SER A 139 -22.96 12.30 -8.88
C SER A 139 -23.16 12.66 -10.35
N PHE A 140 -22.11 13.06 -11.05
CA PHE A 140 -22.19 13.36 -12.49
C PHE A 140 -22.61 12.13 -13.29
N ALA A 141 -22.03 10.96 -12.98
CA ALA A 141 -22.42 9.69 -13.58
C ALA A 141 -23.89 9.31 -13.32
N ALA A 142 -24.41 9.61 -12.12
CA ALA A 142 -25.80 9.34 -11.78
C ALA A 142 -26.81 10.27 -12.48
N ILE A 143 -26.40 11.50 -12.80
CA ILE A 143 -27.26 12.49 -13.46
C ILE A 143 -27.35 12.23 -14.96
N GLU A 144 -26.24 11.89 -15.61
CA GLU A 144 -26.17 11.67 -17.07
C GLU A 144 -26.48 10.22 -17.49
N GLY A 145 -26.75 9.32 -16.54
CA GLY A 145 -26.98 7.91 -16.84
C GLY A 145 -28.25 7.68 -17.66
N ASP A 146 -28.13 6.96 -18.77
CA ASP A 146 -29.26 6.64 -19.66
C ASP A 146 -30.04 5.40 -19.16
N PRO A 147 -31.36 5.50 -18.90
CA PRO A 147 -32.18 4.36 -18.48
C PRO A 147 -32.52 3.38 -19.61
N GLU A 148 -32.39 3.76 -20.88
CA GLU A 148 -32.85 2.95 -22.01
C GLU A 148 -31.74 2.14 -22.67
N SER A 149 -30.49 2.62 -22.63
CA SER A 149 -29.37 1.94 -23.26
C SER A 149 -28.99 0.64 -22.54
N ILE A 150 -28.61 -0.38 -23.33
CA ILE A 150 -28.19 -1.70 -22.83
C ILE A 150 -26.69 -1.85 -23.02
N VAL A 151 -26.01 -2.30 -21.97
CA VAL A 151 -24.59 -2.64 -21.96
C VAL A 151 -24.40 -4.14 -21.76
N LEU A 152 -23.52 -4.74 -22.57
CA LEU A 152 -23.23 -6.18 -22.52
C LEU A 152 -22.37 -6.57 -21.31
N ALA A 153 -21.61 -5.61 -20.78
CA ALA A 153 -20.64 -5.80 -19.71
C ALA A 153 -20.82 -4.73 -18.65
N CYS A 154 -21.11 -5.14 -17.41
CA CYS A 154 -21.18 -4.22 -16.30
C CYS A 154 -19.80 -4.01 -15.68
N THR A 155 -19.18 -2.88 -16.01
CA THR A 155 -17.92 -2.40 -15.43
C THR A 155 -18.02 -0.89 -15.18
N PRO A 156 -17.20 -0.32 -14.28
CA PRO A 156 -17.32 1.09 -13.90
C PRO A 156 -17.22 2.08 -15.05
N LEU A 157 -16.41 1.81 -16.08
CA LEU A 157 -16.27 2.73 -17.22
C LEU A 157 -17.36 2.50 -18.26
N VAL A 158 -17.75 1.24 -18.51
CA VAL A 158 -18.79 0.90 -19.49
C VAL A 158 -20.17 1.38 -19.05
N SER A 159 -20.39 1.46 -17.73
CA SER A 159 -21.62 2.00 -17.17
C SER A 159 -21.75 3.52 -17.31
N LEU A 160 -20.70 4.24 -17.71
CA LEU A 160 -20.75 5.69 -17.85
C LEU A 160 -21.32 6.08 -19.22
N GLU A 161 -22.09 7.16 -19.22
CA GLU A 161 -22.41 7.88 -20.45
C GLU A 161 -21.12 8.48 -21.04
N ALA A 162 -21.07 8.62 -22.37
CA ALA A 162 -19.86 8.95 -23.13
C ALA A 162 -19.21 10.30 -22.73
N THR A 163 -19.98 11.30 -22.33
CA THR A 163 -19.50 12.59 -21.83
C THR A 163 -18.81 12.42 -20.48
N VAL A 164 -19.45 11.71 -19.55
CA VAL A 164 -18.88 11.43 -18.22
C VAL A 164 -17.61 10.57 -18.33
N GLU A 165 -17.64 9.53 -19.16
CA GLU A 165 -16.50 8.64 -19.42
C GLU A 165 -15.29 9.44 -19.92
N LYS A 166 -15.47 10.27 -20.95
CA LYS A 166 -14.40 11.10 -21.52
C LYS A 166 -13.84 12.07 -20.49
N CYS A 167 -14.71 12.79 -19.78
CA CYS A 167 -14.28 13.73 -18.74
C CYS A 167 -13.45 13.03 -17.66
N TRP A 168 -13.89 11.85 -17.20
CA TRP A 168 -13.19 11.07 -16.19
C TRP A 168 -11.85 10.54 -16.71
N LEU A 169 -11.79 10.01 -17.94
CA LEU A 169 -10.56 9.48 -18.54
C LEU A 169 -9.48 10.56 -18.68
N TRP A 170 -9.83 11.73 -19.23
CA TRP A 170 -8.89 12.83 -19.38
C TRP A 170 -8.42 13.40 -18.04
N TRP A 171 -9.34 13.52 -17.07
CA TRP A 171 -8.98 13.90 -15.71
C TRP A 171 -8.01 12.90 -15.07
N ASN A 172 -8.30 11.60 -15.18
CA ASN A 172 -7.45 10.55 -14.62
C ASN A 172 -6.07 10.55 -15.28
N LEU A 173 -5.99 10.72 -16.59
CA LEU A 173 -4.73 10.86 -17.31
C LEU A 173 -3.92 12.05 -16.78
N ALA A 174 -4.54 13.22 -16.61
CA ALA A 174 -3.88 14.41 -16.10
C ALA A 174 -3.32 14.19 -14.69
N VAL A 175 -4.10 13.57 -13.79
CA VAL A 175 -3.65 13.24 -12.42
C VAL A 175 -2.48 12.27 -12.44
N ASN A 176 -2.53 11.22 -13.27
CA ASN A 176 -1.47 10.22 -13.37
C ASN A 176 -0.17 10.79 -13.96
N LEU A 177 -0.28 11.65 -14.98
CA LEU A 177 0.87 12.37 -15.50
C LEU A 177 1.49 13.29 -14.44
N ALA A 178 0.67 13.97 -13.63
CA ALA A 178 1.16 14.78 -12.51
C ALA A 178 1.89 13.92 -11.47
N ILE A 179 1.37 12.75 -11.12
CA ILE A 179 2.02 11.79 -10.22
C ILE A 179 3.41 11.39 -10.75
N LEU A 180 3.50 11.01 -12.04
CA LEU A 180 4.77 10.64 -12.67
C LEU A 180 5.79 11.78 -12.64
N VAL A 181 5.37 13.00 -12.98
CA VAL A 181 6.23 14.20 -12.93
C VAL A 181 6.73 14.44 -11.51
N LEU A 182 5.84 14.39 -10.51
CA LEU A 182 6.20 14.61 -9.11
C LEU A 182 7.18 13.54 -8.59
N TYR A 183 7.01 12.27 -8.96
CA TYR A 183 7.98 11.23 -8.63
C TYR A 183 9.34 11.45 -9.31
N GLY A 184 9.35 11.93 -10.55
CA GLY A 184 10.57 12.36 -11.23
C GLY A 184 11.30 13.46 -10.45
N VAL A 185 10.57 14.50 -10.04
CA VAL A 185 11.11 15.60 -9.21
C VAL A 185 11.65 15.09 -7.87
N ILE A 186 10.91 14.23 -7.16
CA ILE A 186 11.36 13.62 -5.91
C ILE A 186 12.66 12.85 -6.10
N THR A 187 12.75 12.06 -7.17
CA THR A 187 13.95 11.27 -7.49
C THR A 187 15.15 12.16 -7.77
N ILE A 188 14.96 13.26 -8.51
CA ILE A 188 15.99 14.27 -8.77
C ILE A 188 16.45 14.93 -7.47
N ILE A 189 15.52 15.40 -6.63
CA ILE A 189 15.84 16.05 -5.34
C ILE A 189 16.64 15.10 -4.43
N ILE A 190 16.22 13.84 -4.31
CA ILE A 190 16.94 12.85 -3.50
C ILE A 190 18.35 12.63 -4.06
N THR A 191 18.49 12.49 -5.37
CA THR A 191 19.79 12.25 -6.03
C THR A 191 20.73 13.44 -5.86
N MET A 192 20.23 14.67 -5.97
CA MET A 192 20.99 15.89 -5.73
C MET A 192 21.47 15.98 -4.27
N LYS A 193 20.57 15.77 -3.31
CA LYS A 193 20.92 15.75 -1.88
C LYS A 193 21.92 14.66 -1.52
N ALA A 194 21.82 13.48 -2.14
CA ALA A 194 22.77 12.40 -1.94
C ALA A 194 24.18 12.77 -2.45
N LYS A 195 24.27 13.43 -3.61
CA LYS A 195 25.54 13.95 -4.14
C LYS A 195 26.15 15.02 -3.23
N GLU A 196 25.34 15.93 -2.69
CA GLU A 196 25.82 16.94 -1.73
C GLU A 196 26.34 16.32 -0.43
N ILE A 197 25.64 15.32 0.11
CA ILE A 197 26.07 14.61 1.32
C ILE A 197 27.37 13.84 1.05
N ALA A 198 27.50 13.19 -0.10
CA ALA A 198 28.73 12.51 -0.48
C ALA A 198 29.95 13.47 -0.55
N LYS A 199 29.74 14.69 -1.06
CA LYS A 199 30.78 15.74 -1.04
C LYS A 199 31.14 16.18 0.39
N LYS A 200 30.15 16.34 1.28
CA LYS A 200 30.35 16.78 2.69
C LYS A 200 30.86 15.68 3.63
N ALA A 201 30.68 14.40 3.27
CA ALA A 201 31.12 13.26 4.07
C ALA A 201 32.65 13.13 4.19
N VAL A 202 33.40 13.80 3.32
CA VAL A 202 34.87 13.90 3.40
C VAL A 202 35.30 14.72 4.63
N THR A 203 34.43 15.57 5.19
CA THR A 203 34.77 16.55 6.23
C THR A 203 34.06 16.33 7.58
N GLN A 204 33.09 15.41 7.68
CA GLN A 204 32.26 15.19 8.90
C GLN A 204 32.06 13.71 9.24
N ASN A 205 31.58 13.42 10.46
CA ASN A 205 31.26 12.08 10.99
C ASN A 205 30.56 11.16 9.98
N ALA A 206 31.34 10.25 9.38
CA ALA A 206 30.91 9.35 8.32
C ALA A 206 29.70 8.47 8.70
N CYS A 207 29.58 8.10 9.98
CA CYS A 207 28.50 7.24 10.47
C CYS A 207 27.11 7.89 10.38
N VAL A 208 26.98 9.16 10.79
CA VAL A 208 25.71 9.90 10.75
C VAL A 208 25.29 10.17 9.31
N MET A 209 26.26 10.54 8.45
CA MET A 209 26.01 10.79 7.03
C MET A 209 25.63 9.53 6.27
N ARG A 210 26.24 8.38 6.58
CA ARG A 210 25.91 7.08 5.98
C ARG A 210 24.46 6.69 6.27
N LYS A 211 24.01 6.82 7.52
CA LYS A 211 22.62 6.52 7.91
C LYS A 211 21.60 7.37 7.13
N LYS A 212 21.83 8.68 7.00
CA LYS A 212 20.96 9.59 6.25
C LYS A 212 20.92 9.27 4.75
N THR A 213 22.06 8.87 4.19
CA THR A 213 22.18 8.47 2.78
C THR A 213 21.45 7.15 2.49
N ASP A 214 21.51 6.19 3.41
CA ASP A 214 20.82 4.91 3.29
C ASP A 214 19.29 5.09 3.34
N GLU A 215 18.79 5.91 4.26
CA GLU A 215 17.36 6.29 4.32
C GLU A 215 16.89 6.94 3.00
N GLN A 216 17.69 7.84 2.43
CA GLN A 216 17.41 8.50 1.15
C GLN A 216 17.40 7.52 -0.04
N LYS A 217 18.36 6.59 -0.13
CA LYS A 217 18.38 5.56 -1.17
C LYS A 217 17.18 4.62 -1.09
N VAL A 218 16.74 4.30 0.12
CA VAL A 218 15.51 3.53 0.35
C VAL A 218 14.29 4.29 -0.17
N LEU A 219 14.19 5.61 0.07
CA LEU A 219 13.11 6.44 -0.46
C LEU A 219 13.15 6.60 -2.00
N ALA A 220 14.34 6.75 -2.60
CA ALA A 220 14.48 6.87 -4.06
C ALA A 220 14.03 5.59 -4.78
N SER A 221 14.49 4.43 -4.34
CA SER A 221 14.09 3.17 -4.98
C SER A 221 12.66 2.75 -4.61
N LEU A 222 12.05 3.33 -3.57
CA LEU A 222 10.59 3.29 -3.32
C LEU A 222 9.84 4.07 -4.41
N SER A 223 10.24 5.32 -4.64
CA SER A 223 9.67 6.21 -5.65
C SER A 223 9.73 5.60 -7.05
N LEU A 224 10.88 5.03 -7.43
CA LEU A 224 11.06 4.41 -8.75
C LEU A 224 10.16 3.20 -8.95
N LEU A 225 10.08 2.31 -7.95
CA LEU A 225 9.21 1.14 -8.03
C LEU A 225 7.74 1.55 -8.20
N ILE A 226 7.29 2.55 -7.43
CA ILE A 226 5.92 3.05 -7.53
C ILE A 226 5.67 3.73 -8.88
N SER A 227 6.66 4.45 -9.45
CA SER A 227 6.50 5.03 -10.79
C SER A 227 6.33 3.96 -11.89
N VAL A 228 7.08 2.85 -11.84
CA VAL A 228 6.94 1.73 -12.79
C VAL A 228 5.55 1.11 -12.71
N PHE A 229 4.97 1.09 -11.51
CA PHE A 229 3.61 0.61 -11.32
C PHE A 229 2.54 1.62 -11.75
N GLU A 230 2.77 2.92 -11.61
CA GLU A 230 1.85 3.93 -12.15
C GLU A 230 1.77 3.87 -13.69
N PHE A 231 2.85 3.43 -14.36
CA PHE A 231 2.81 3.20 -15.81
C PHE A 231 1.77 2.16 -16.22
N SER A 232 1.43 1.16 -15.38
CA SER A 232 0.35 0.22 -15.73
C SER A 232 -1.00 0.93 -15.74
N TRP A 233 -1.22 1.88 -14.83
CA TRP A 233 -2.43 2.68 -14.80
C TRP A 233 -2.50 3.69 -15.93
N CYS A 234 -1.39 4.36 -16.27
CA CYS A 234 -1.32 5.19 -17.47
C CYS A 234 -1.63 4.38 -18.73
N SER A 235 -1.10 3.16 -18.84
CA SER A 235 -1.35 2.27 -19.96
C SER A 235 -2.83 1.91 -20.07
N TYR A 236 -3.48 1.58 -18.95
CA TYR A 236 -4.92 1.36 -18.86
C TYR A 236 -5.73 2.53 -19.45
N ILE A 237 -5.49 3.76 -18.95
CA ILE A 237 -6.22 4.95 -19.37
C ILE A 237 -5.95 5.28 -20.85
N ILE A 238 -4.69 5.21 -21.29
CA ILE A 238 -4.32 5.47 -22.69
C ILE A 238 -5.00 4.46 -23.62
N CYS A 239 -5.02 3.18 -23.27
CA CYS A 239 -5.72 2.16 -24.06
C CYS A 239 -7.23 2.44 -24.16
N HIS A 240 -7.88 2.89 -23.09
CA HIS A 240 -9.29 3.30 -23.12
C HIS A 240 -9.51 4.55 -24.01
N ILE A 241 -8.62 5.54 -23.94
CA ILE A 241 -8.69 6.73 -24.80
C ILE A 241 -8.51 6.33 -26.28
N ILE A 242 -7.53 5.47 -26.59
CA ILE A 242 -7.35 4.96 -27.96
C ILE A 242 -8.60 4.23 -28.44
N LEU A 243 -9.18 3.35 -27.61
CA LEU A 243 -10.38 2.59 -27.95
C LEU A 243 -11.58 3.52 -28.25
N SER A 244 -11.75 4.58 -27.46
CA SER A 244 -12.84 5.55 -27.67
C SER A 244 -12.64 6.43 -28.92
N HIS A 245 -11.40 6.77 -29.29
CA HIS A 245 -11.11 7.63 -30.45
C HIS A 245 -10.99 6.89 -31.79
N THR A 246 -10.52 5.66 -31.79
CA THR A 246 -10.28 4.88 -33.03
C THR A 246 -11.55 4.30 -33.66
N GLY A 247 -12.71 4.50 -33.02
CA GLY A 247 -13.96 3.89 -33.45
C GLY A 247 -14.04 2.38 -33.19
N LEU A 248 -12.97 1.78 -32.64
CA LEU A 248 -12.99 0.39 -32.17
C LEU A 248 -14.02 0.17 -31.06
N SER A 249 -14.42 1.22 -30.34
CA SER A 249 -15.54 1.19 -29.40
C SER A 249 -16.88 0.76 -30.02
N LYS A 250 -17.03 0.86 -31.35
CA LYS A 250 -18.24 0.46 -32.08
C LYS A 250 -18.22 -0.99 -32.56
N THR A 251 -17.11 -1.71 -32.37
CA THR A 251 -17.04 -3.10 -32.80
C THR A 251 -17.66 -4.02 -31.75
N PRO A 252 -18.20 -5.19 -32.16
CA PRO A 252 -18.79 -6.15 -31.22
C PRO A 252 -17.84 -6.61 -30.11
N GLU A 253 -16.52 -6.54 -30.35
CA GLU A 253 -15.48 -6.99 -29.43
C GLU A 253 -15.07 -5.93 -28.39
N ALA A 254 -15.54 -4.68 -28.52
CA ALA A 254 -15.14 -3.59 -27.64
C ALA A 254 -15.37 -3.85 -26.13
N PRO A 255 -16.52 -4.41 -25.70
CA PRO A 255 -16.76 -4.70 -24.29
C PRO A 255 -15.76 -5.73 -23.74
N LEU A 256 -15.38 -6.72 -24.56
CA LEU A 256 -14.40 -7.73 -24.19
C LEU A 256 -13.01 -7.10 -24.01
N VAL A 257 -12.60 -6.24 -24.94
CA VAL A 257 -11.32 -5.50 -24.82
C VAL A 257 -11.28 -4.67 -23.53
N GLN A 258 -12.37 -3.95 -23.23
CA GLN A 258 -12.47 -3.15 -22.01
C GLN A 258 -12.39 -4.00 -20.74
N MET A 259 -12.98 -5.21 -20.73
CA MET A 259 -12.77 -6.16 -19.63
C MET A 259 -11.28 -6.51 -19.48
N PHE A 260 -10.56 -6.84 -20.55
CA PHE A 260 -9.12 -7.15 -20.44
C PHE A 260 -8.28 -5.96 -19.98
N LEU A 261 -8.67 -4.73 -20.32
CA LEU A 261 -7.98 -3.54 -19.84
C LEU A 261 -8.05 -3.42 -18.30
N SER A 262 -9.13 -3.89 -17.66
CA SER A 262 -9.24 -3.92 -16.19
C SER A 262 -8.15 -4.74 -15.49
N ILE A 263 -7.44 -5.62 -16.20
CA ILE A 263 -6.31 -6.39 -15.65
C ILE A 263 -5.19 -5.45 -15.18
N PHE A 264 -4.95 -4.34 -15.90
CA PHE A 264 -3.97 -3.33 -15.47
C PHE A 264 -4.38 -2.69 -14.14
N SER A 265 -5.68 -2.49 -13.92
CA SER A 265 -6.25 -2.02 -12.67
C SER A 265 -6.02 -3.00 -11.53
N LEU A 266 -6.26 -4.29 -11.80
CA LEU A 266 -6.08 -5.38 -10.86
C LEU A 266 -4.64 -5.51 -10.35
N VAL A 267 -3.65 -5.31 -11.25
CA VAL A 267 -2.23 -5.26 -10.88
C VAL A 267 -2.00 -4.12 -9.87
N CYS A 268 -2.55 -2.93 -10.15
CA CYS A 268 -2.41 -1.76 -9.29
C CYS A 268 -2.97 -2.00 -7.88
N PHE A 269 -4.16 -2.59 -7.77
CA PHE A 269 -4.78 -2.84 -6.47
C PHE A 269 -4.07 -3.94 -5.66
N SER A 270 -3.30 -4.79 -6.32
CA SER A 270 -2.69 -5.98 -5.71
C SER A 270 -1.26 -5.75 -5.20
N GLN A 271 -0.64 -4.63 -5.54
CA GLN A 271 0.81 -4.45 -5.36
C GLN A 271 1.24 -3.92 -4.00
N SER A 272 0.36 -3.25 -3.25
CA SER A 272 0.73 -2.47 -2.06
C SER A 272 1.52 -3.28 -1.03
N TYR A 273 1.12 -4.53 -0.80
CA TYR A 273 1.83 -5.45 0.09
C TYR A 273 3.25 -5.78 -0.38
N TYR A 274 3.41 -6.09 -1.66
CA TYR A 274 4.68 -6.50 -2.24
C TYR A 274 5.68 -5.35 -2.22
N VAL A 275 5.21 -4.15 -2.57
CA VAL A 275 5.97 -2.90 -2.44
C VAL A 275 6.40 -2.70 -0.99
N CYS A 276 5.46 -2.75 -0.04
CA CYS A 276 5.78 -2.57 1.38
C CYS A 276 6.76 -3.62 1.92
N ARG A 277 6.62 -4.88 1.50
CA ARG A 277 7.46 -5.99 1.93
C ARG A 277 8.89 -5.84 1.42
N ILE A 278 9.09 -5.49 0.16
CA ILE A 278 10.43 -5.33 -0.42
C ILE A 278 11.12 -4.11 0.19
N ARG A 279 10.36 -3.04 0.43
CA ARG A 279 10.94 -1.71 0.62
C ARG A 279 10.94 -1.21 2.07
N SER A 280 9.83 -1.32 2.80
CA SER A 280 9.78 -0.85 4.19
C SER A 280 10.31 -1.93 5.13
N VAL A 281 11.32 -1.59 5.92
CA VAL A 281 11.90 -2.49 6.93
C VAL A 281 10.88 -2.75 8.05
N GLU A 282 10.10 -1.73 8.39
CA GLU A 282 9.07 -1.73 9.43
C GLU A 282 7.92 -2.67 9.05
N TYR A 283 7.38 -2.54 7.83
CA TYR A 283 6.35 -3.46 7.32
C TYR A 283 6.89 -4.88 7.19
N ARG A 284 8.12 -5.07 6.69
CA ARG A 284 8.74 -6.40 6.57
C ARG A 284 8.87 -7.09 7.93
N LYS A 285 9.24 -6.35 8.98
CA LYS A 285 9.28 -6.85 10.35
C LYS A 285 7.88 -7.19 10.86
N ALA A 286 6.89 -6.34 10.58
CA ALA A 286 5.50 -6.60 10.95
C ALA A 286 4.92 -7.86 10.25
N PHE A 287 5.22 -8.06 8.98
CA PHE A 287 4.80 -9.25 8.22
C PHE A 287 5.45 -10.53 8.74
N LYS A 288 6.76 -10.50 9.03
CA LYS A 288 7.43 -11.63 9.71
C LYS A 288 6.79 -11.94 11.06
N ASP A 289 6.43 -10.92 11.83
CA ASP A 289 5.74 -11.06 13.11
C ASP A 289 4.32 -11.65 12.97
N GLN A 290 3.60 -11.35 11.89
CA GLN A 290 2.28 -11.93 11.59
C GLN A 290 2.41 -13.43 11.27
N ILE A 291 3.36 -13.80 10.39
CA ILE A 291 3.62 -15.22 10.05
C ILE A 291 3.98 -16.03 11.31
N LYS A 292 4.85 -15.50 12.19
CA LYS A 292 5.18 -16.16 13.46
C LYS A 292 3.97 -16.36 14.39
N ILE A 293 2.96 -15.51 14.29
CA ILE A 293 1.71 -15.65 15.06
C ILE A 293 0.80 -16.69 14.42
N LEU A 294 0.62 -16.65 13.10
CA LEU A 294 -0.17 -17.64 12.36
C LEU A 294 0.39 -19.06 12.57
N LEU A 295 1.72 -19.20 12.54
CA LEU A 295 2.41 -20.47 12.82
C LEU A 295 2.46 -20.83 14.32
N CYS A 296 1.77 -20.09 15.20
CA CYS A 296 1.71 -20.30 16.65
C CYS A 296 3.08 -20.41 17.37
N GLN A 297 4.18 -19.98 16.73
CA GLN A 297 5.54 -20.13 17.25
C GLN A 297 5.75 -19.33 18.53
N LYS A 298 5.00 -18.23 18.74
CA LYS A 298 5.03 -17.47 19.99
C LYS A 298 4.47 -18.23 21.20
N LYS A 299 3.48 -19.10 21.01
CA LYS A 299 2.93 -19.92 22.09
C LYS A 299 3.90 -21.06 22.42
N LYS A 300 4.49 -21.70 21.41
CA LYS A 300 5.51 -22.75 21.59
C LYS A 300 6.79 -22.23 22.27
N ALA A 301 7.28 -21.06 21.88
CA ALA A 301 8.46 -20.45 22.50
C ALA A 301 8.22 -20.01 23.95
N LYS A 302 7.05 -19.45 24.27
CA LYS A 302 6.68 -19.11 25.66
C LYS A 302 6.46 -20.36 26.53
N ALA A 303 5.88 -21.42 25.98
CA ALA A 303 5.72 -22.70 26.67
C ALA A 303 7.08 -23.36 26.96
N LYS A 304 7.98 -23.36 25.97
CA LYS A 304 9.34 -23.89 26.10
C LYS A 304 10.18 -23.14 27.14
N CYS A 305 10.10 -21.80 27.17
CA CYS A 305 10.78 -20.98 28.19
C CYS A 305 10.15 -21.14 29.59
N LYS A 306 8.84 -21.44 29.69
CA LYS A 306 8.21 -21.80 30.96
C LYS A 306 8.68 -23.17 31.46
N GLN A 307 8.81 -24.15 30.56
CA GLN A 307 9.37 -25.47 30.89
C GLN A 307 10.82 -25.36 31.33
N GLU A 308 11.69 -24.67 30.60
CA GLU A 308 13.11 -24.50 30.97
C GLU A 308 13.30 -23.75 32.31
N LYS A 309 12.38 -22.84 32.66
CA LYS A 309 12.37 -22.17 33.97
C LYS A 309 11.87 -23.07 35.10
N ALA A 310 10.87 -23.90 34.84
CA ALA A 310 10.38 -24.89 35.80
C ALA A 310 11.46 -25.96 36.08
N GLU A 311 12.13 -26.45 35.03
CA GLU A 311 13.18 -27.45 35.11
C GLU A 311 14.46 -26.93 35.80
N LYS A 312 14.75 -25.63 35.70
CA LYS A 312 15.80 -24.98 36.51
C LYS A 312 15.41 -24.80 37.98
N ALA A 313 14.16 -24.46 38.26
CA ALA A 313 13.68 -24.29 39.64
C ALA A 313 13.64 -25.63 40.41
N GLU A 314 13.34 -26.73 39.71
CA GLU A 314 13.33 -28.09 40.28
C GLU A 314 14.74 -28.61 40.60
N LYS A 315 15.75 -28.22 39.82
CA LYS A 315 17.16 -28.55 40.10
C LYS A 315 17.77 -27.76 41.27
N GLU A 316 17.20 -26.61 41.62
CA GLU A 316 17.63 -25.81 42.78
C GLU A 316 16.92 -26.20 44.09
N THR A 317 15.92 -27.09 44.07
CA THR A 317 15.14 -27.51 45.25
C THR A 317 15.46 -28.90 45.80
N VAL A 318 16.44 -29.62 45.22
CA VAL A 318 16.93 -30.87 45.83
C VAL A 318 17.94 -30.51 46.94
N PRO A 319 17.65 -30.82 48.22
CA PRO A 319 18.61 -30.59 49.29
C PRO A 319 19.70 -31.66 49.20
N THR A 320 20.92 -31.25 48.85
CA THR A 320 22.13 -32.02 49.10
C THR A 320 22.30 -32.15 50.61
N THR A 321 21.79 -33.26 51.15
CA THR A 321 22.19 -33.76 52.46
C THR A 321 23.47 -34.58 52.30
N SER A 322 24.40 -34.34 53.23
CA SER A 322 25.64 -35.08 53.49
C SER A 322 26.93 -34.57 52.83
N GLY A 323 27.92 -34.28 53.69
CA GLY A 323 29.31 -34.58 53.37
C GLY A 323 30.28 -33.41 53.44
N SER A 324 30.82 -33.18 54.63
CA SER A 324 31.95 -32.31 54.97
C SER A 324 33.24 -32.54 54.16
N ASN A 325 34.02 -31.45 54.05
CA ASN A 325 35.48 -31.36 53.87
C ASN A 325 36.11 -31.70 52.51
N PHE A 326 36.61 -30.68 51.79
CA PHE A 326 38.04 -30.61 51.47
C PHE A 326 38.49 -29.19 51.06
N ARG A 327 39.67 -28.83 51.56
CA ARG A 327 40.42 -27.59 51.31
C ARG A 327 41.07 -27.59 49.91
N ALA A 328 41.23 -26.36 49.39
CA ALA A 328 42.36 -25.84 48.61
C ALA A 328 42.64 -26.37 47.18
N ARG A 329 42.48 -25.47 46.20
CA ARG A 329 43.49 -25.02 45.20
C ARG A 329 42.82 -24.01 44.26
N ALA A 330 43.17 -22.73 44.34
CA ALA A 330 44.26 -22.09 43.60
C ALA A 330 43.96 -21.87 42.11
N ALA A 331 43.74 -20.58 41.80
CA ALA A 331 44.26 -19.84 40.65
C ALA A 331 44.10 -20.42 39.24
N SER A 332 43.30 -19.73 38.41
CA SER A 332 43.83 -18.99 37.25
C SER A 332 42.73 -18.21 36.49
N VAL A 333 42.86 -16.87 36.51
CA VAL A 333 42.86 -15.95 35.34
C VAL A 333 41.73 -16.09 34.30
N GLY A 334 40.95 -15.07 33.91
CA GLY A 334 41.06 -13.62 34.07
C GLY A 334 39.81 -12.90 33.50
N VAL A 335 39.57 -11.64 33.95
CA VAL A 335 39.70 -10.40 33.12
C VAL A 335 38.44 -10.19 32.23
N VAL A 336 37.52 -9.22 32.38
CA VAL A 336 37.53 -7.86 32.94
C VAL A 336 36.10 -7.47 33.36
N ALA A 337 35.97 -6.86 34.54
CA ALA A 337 34.90 -5.94 34.88
C ALA A 337 35.38 -4.50 34.65
N ALA A 338 34.42 -3.61 34.37
CA ALA A 338 34.49 -2.15 34.23
C ALA A 338 34.73 -1.62 32.81
N VAL A 339 33.68 -1.01 32.21
CA VAL A 339 33.59 0.46 32.09
C VAL A 339 32.10 0.88 32.18
N LYS A 340 31.88 1.87 33.03
CA LYS A 340 30.66 2.58 33.40
C LYS A 340 30.07 3.43 32.26
N GLN A 341 28.76 3.64 32.34
CA GLN A 341 27.98 4.89 32.15
C GLN A 341 28.53 6.01 31.24
N ILE A 342 27.67 6.51 30.35
CA ILE A 342 27.42 7.91 29.88
C ILE A 342 26.42 7.73 28.71
N ALA A 343 25.27 8.40 28.54
CA ALA A 343 24.65 9.55 29.17
C ALA A 343 23.11 9.42 29.09
N SER A 344 22.48 9.79 30.19
CA SER A 344 21.12 10.31 30.29
C SER A 344 21.03 11.77 29.79
N PHE A 345 19.78 12.27 29.69
CA PHE A 345 19.32 13.68 29.56
C PHE A 345 18.90 14.20 28.16
N PRO A 346 17.95 15.16 28.07
CA PRO A 346 16.65 15.19 28.77
C PRO A 346 15.45 15.65 27.93
N ARG A 347 14.29 15.50 28.56
CA ARG A 347 13.00 16.17 28.33
C ARG A 347 13.13 17.67 28.66
N VAL A 348 12.62 18.54 27.79
CA VAL A 348 12.41 19.97 28.08
C VAL A 348 10.94 20.29 27.79
N GLU A 349 10.25 20.77 28.82
CA GLU A 349 8.95 21.45 28.78
C GLU A 349 9.17 22.95 29.06
N SER A 350 8.25 23.75 28.49
CA SER A 350 7.86 25.14 28.77
C SER A 350 8.89 26.28 28.64
N THR A 351 8.68 27.11 27.61
CA THR A 351 8.02 28.44 27.75
C THR A 351 7.17 28.69 26.53
#